data_AF-A0A7G9TCY2-F1
#
_entry.id   AF-A0A7G9TCY2-F1
#
_cell.length_a   1.000
_cell.length_b   1.000
_cell.length_c   1.000
_cell.angle_alpha   90.00
_cell.angle_beta   90.00
_cell.angle_gamma   90.00
#
_symmetry.space_group_name_H-M   'P 1'
#
loop_
_entity.id
_entity.type
_entity.pdbx_description
1 polymer ?
#
loop_
_entity_poly.entity_id
_entity_poly.type
_entity_poly.pdbx_seq_one_letter_code
_entity_poly.pdbx_strand_id
1 'polypeptide(L)'
;MMLFETRAPDAPRPAGPHDGAALAPLHAPLDDALHLLQADPGHSLADPGLARLTQAGLDRLFVAARRQADRSHQGILLLLDLLPLAQRADPATASRLVAGMARQLRHHLEDQQRWQALADNAAYYRDNRQVAERIAARLLRSDQRLPHAALH
;
A
#
# COMPACT_ATOMS: atom_id res chain seq x y z
N MET A 1 -24.18 -45.42 49.54
CA MET A 1 -24.41 -45.83 48.13
C MET A 1 -25.10 -44.67 47.44
N MET A 2 -24.35 -43.85 46.69
CA MET A 2 -24.13 -43.93 45.23
C MET A 2 -25.17 -43.14 44.43
N LEU A 3 -24.69 -42.00 43.89
CA LEU A 3 -24.92 -41.45 42.55
C LEU A 3 -26.35 -41.02 42.14
N PHE A 4 -26.53 -39.71 42.01
CA PHE A 4 -27.39 -39.12 40.98
C PHE A 4 -26.53 -38.23 40.08
N GLU A 5 -25.97 -38.84 39.03
CA GLU A 5 -25.51 -38.13 37.83
C GLU A 5 -26.71 -37.93 36.91
N THR A 6 -27.07 -36.68 36.64
CA THR A 6 -27.75 -36.32 35.39
C THR A 6 -26.84 -35.35 34.64
N ARG A 7 -26.01 -35.92 33.78
CA ARG A 7 -25.12 -35.23 32.86
C ARG A 7 -25.96 -34.63 31.73
N ALA A 8 -26.15 -33.31 31.77
CA ALA A 8 -26.65 -32.56 30.62
C ALA A 8 -25.52 -32.47 29.55
N PRO A 9 -25.84 -32.56 28.25
CA PRO A 9 -24.83 -32.49 27.20
C PRO A 9 -24.23 -31.08 27.09
N ASP A 10 -22.92 -31.03 26.88
CA ASP A 10 -22.10 -29.84 26.64
C ASP A 10 -22.80 -28.84 25.71
N ALA A 11 -23.17 -27.68 26.25
CA ALA A 11 -23.45 -26.52 25.43
C ALA A 11 -22.09 -26.01 24.88
N PRO A 12 -21.93 -25.86 23.56
CA PRO A 12 -20.71 -25.25 23.02
C PRO A 12 -20.63 -23.82 23.54
N ARG A 13 -19.52 -23.51 24.23
CA ARG A 13 -19.14 -22.14 24.60
C ARG A 13 -19.26 -21.24 23.37
N PRO A 14 -19.88 -20.05 23.47
CA PRO A 14 -19.74 -19.07 22.41
C PRO A 14 -18.26 -18.71 22.30
N ALA A 15 -17.65 -19.12 21.19
CA ALA A 15 -16.35 -18.65 20.77
C ALA A 15 -16.40 -17.12 20.73
N GLY A 16 -15.73 -16.47 21.68
CA GLY A 16 -15.55 -15.03 21.64
C GLY A 16 -14.78 -14.65 20.38
N PRO A 17 -15.27 -13.74 19.53
CA PRO A 17 -14.60 -13.43 18.27
C PRO A 17 -13.66 -12.24 18.44
N HIS A 18 -12.76 -12.24 19.42
CA HIS A 18 -11.72 -11.20 19.52
C HIS A 18 -10.37 -11.77 19.95
N ASP A 19 -10.06 -12.98 19.51
CA ASP A 19 -8.66 -13.39 19.43
C ASP A 19 -8.03 -12.66 18.25
N GLY A 20 -6.86 -12.09 18.50
CA GLY A 20 -6.19 -11.11 17.66
C GLY A 20 -6.23 -11.51 16.19
N ALA A 21 -7.14 -10.87 15.45
CA ALA A 21 -6.91 -10.58 14.04
C ALA A 21 -5.64 -9.73 14.03
N ALA A 22 -4.49 -10.41 14.00
CA ALA A 22 -3.29 -9.90 13.43
C ALA A 22 -3.76 -9.21 12.16
N LEU A 23 -3.69 -7.88 12.15
CA LEU A 23 -3.87 -7.10 10.95
C LEU A 23 -2.86 -7.68 9.99
N ALA A 24 -3.30 -8.63 9.17
CA ALA A 24 -2.55 -9.12 8.05
C ALA A 24 -2.06 -7.85 7.35
N PRO A 25 -0.76 -7.73 7.05
CA PRO A 25 -0.28 -6.56 6.36
C PRO A 25 -1.17 -6.43 5.13
N LEU A 26 -1.99 -5.38 5.10
CA LEU A 26 -2.70 -5.02 3.89
C LEU A 26 -1.58 -4.80 2.88
N HIS A 27 -1.30 -5.79 2.05
CA HIS A 27 -0.46 -5.60 0.90
C HIS A 27 -1.06 -4.42 0.16
N ALA A 28 -0.35 -3.30 0.20
CA ALA A 28 -0.92 -2.05 -0.20
C ALA A 28 -1.09 -2.15 -1.72
N PRO A 29 -2.28 -1.84 -2.27
CA PRO A 29 -2.47 -1.81 -3.73
C PRO A 29 -1.49 -0.87 -4.45
N LEU A 30 -0.81 0.01 -3.69
CA LEU A 30 0.34 0.79 -4.13
C LEU A 30 1.59 -0.07 -4.38
N ASP A 31 1.92 -1.00 -3.49
CA ASP A 31 3.08 -1.89 -3.65
C ASP A 31 2.93 -2.74 -4.91
N ASP A 32 1.73 -3.29 -5.15
CA ASP A 32 1.44 -4.05 -6.36
C ASP A 32 1.53 -3.18 -7.62
N ALA A 33 0.96 -1.97 -7.58
CA ALA A 33 1.03 -1.04 -8.71
C ALA A 33 2.48 -0.59 -9.00
N LEU A 34 3.28 -0.31 -7.97
CA LEU A 34 4.68 0.05 -8.14
C LEU A 34 5.49 -1.14 -8.61
N HIS A 35 5.24 -2.35 -8.12
CA HIS A 35 5.93 -3.56 -8.54
C HIS A 35 5.69 -3.84 -10.03
N LEU A 36 4.43 -3.70 -10.49
CA LEU A 36 4.07 -3.79 -11.90
C LEU A 36 4.74 -2.73 -12.78
N LEU A 37 4.98 -1.53 -12.23
CA LEU A 37 5.64 -0.45 -12.96
C LEU A 37 7.18 -0.52 -12.91
N GLN A 38 7.75 -1.12 -11.86
CA GLN A 38 9.19 -1.17 -11.64
C GLN A 38 9.87 -2.32 -12.36
N ALA A 39 9.18 -3.45 -12.61
CA ALA A 39 9.69 -4.68 -13.21
C ALA A 39 10.92 -5.33 -12.53
N ASP A 40 11.63 -4.63 -11.63
CA ASP A 40 12.78 -5.09 -10.84
C ASP A 40 12.91 -4.21 -9.55
N PRO A 41 13.04 -4.78 -8.32
CA PRO A 41 12.94 -4.01 -7.07
C PRO A 41 14.17 -3.13 -6.72
N GLY A 42 15.12 -2.95 -7.64
CA GLY A 42 16.33 -2.16 -7.42
C GLY A 42 16.32 -0.73 -8.00
N HIS A 43 15.30 -0.34 -8.77
CA HIS A 43 15.27 0.96 -9.45
C HIS A 43 14.37 1.98 -8.75
N SER A 44 14.95 3.17 -8.53
CA SER A 44 14.28 4.37 -8.06
C SER A 44 13.04 4.64 -8.92
N LEU A 45 11.85 4.47 -8.33
CA LEU A 45 10.54 4.88 -8.82
C LEU A 45 10.27 4.67 -10.33
N ALA A 46 9.96 3.44 -10.74
CA ALA A 46 9.06 3.12 -11.86
C ALA A 46 9.35 3.74 -13.26
N ASP A 47 10.50 4.38 -13.46
CA ASP A 47 10.89 5.05 -14.70
C ASP A 47 10.71 4.18 -15.97
N PRO A 48 11.03 2.87 -15.95
CA PRO A 48 10.84 2.02 -17.11
C PRO A 48 9.37 1.78 -17.47
N GLY A 49 8.51 1.57 -16.47
CA GLY A 49 7.08 1.35 -16.69
C GLY A 49 6.38 2.62 -17.15
N LEU A 50 6.71 3.77 -16.54
CA LEU A 50 6.15 5.07 -16.90
C LEU A 50 6.52 5.50 -18.33
N ALA A 51 7.77 5.31 -18.73
CA ALA A 51 8.24 5.68 -20.07
C ALA A 51 7.55 4.90 -21.21
N ARG A 52 6.97 3.72 -20.92
CA ARG A 52 6.24 2.89 -21.89
C ARG A 52 4.76 3.22 -21.99
N LEU A 53 4.21 4.00 -21.05
CA LEU A 53 2.79 4.35 -21.07
C LEU A 53 2.49 5.34 -22.20
N THR A 54 1.29 5.23 -22.76
CA THR A 54 0.75 6.24 -23.66
C THR A 54 0.44 7.53 -22.89
N GLN A 55 0.29 8.66 -23.60
CA GLN A 55 -0.09 9.94 -22.98
C GLN A 55 -1.36 9.81 -22.13
N ALA A 56 -2.41 9.17 -22.68
CA ALA A 56 -3.65 8.91 -21.96
C ALA A 56 -3.47 7.93 -20.78
N GLY A 57 -2.43 7.08 -20.80
CA GLY A 57 -2.02 6.27 -19.67
C GLY A 57 -1.40 7.11 -18.55
N LEU A 58 -0.47 8.00 -18.90
CA LEU A 58 0.18 8.91 -17.97
C LEU A 58 -0.80 9.90 -17.32
N ASP A 59 -1.74 10.44 -18.09
CA ASP A 59 -2.81 11.32 -17.57
C ASP A 59 -3.69 10.61 -16.54
N ARG A 60 -4.12 9.38 -16.86
CA ARG A 60 -4.94 8.58 -15.94
C ARG A 60 -4.16 8.23 -14.67
N LEU A 61 -2.89 7.87 -14.81
CA LEU A 61 -2.03 7.56 -13.67
C LEU A 61 -1.80 8.78 -12.78
N PHE A 62 -1.50 9.94 -13.38
CA PHE A 62 -1.35 11.20 -12.65
C PHE A 62 -2.60 11.52 -11.81
N VAL A 63 -3.78 11.49 -12.43
CA VAL A 63 -5.04 11.78 -11.73
C VAL A 63 -5.31 10.75 -10.62
N ALA A 64 -5.09 9.47 -10.88
CA ALA A 64 -5.33 8.41 -9.90
C ALA A 64 -4.36 8.50 -8.71
N ALA A 65 -3.07 8.70 -8.97
CA ALA A 65 -2.03 8.84 -7.95
C ALA A 65 -2.30 10.06 -7.07
N ARG A 66 -2.64 11.20 -7.67
CA ARG A 66 -2.98 12.42 -6.92
C ARG A 66 -4.22 12.23 -6.03
N ARG A 67 -5.29 11.63 -6.56
CA ARG A 67 -6.48 11.30 -5.77
C ARG A 67 -6.19 10.36 -4.60
N GLN A 68 -5.19 9.48 -4.74
CA GLN A 68 -4.81 8.57 -3.67
C GLN A 68 -3.92 9.25 -2.62
N ALA A 69 -3.02 10.15 -3.04
CA ALA A 69 -2.28 11.02 -2.13
C ALA A 69 -3.23 11.88 -1.28
N ASP A 70 -4.25 12.48 -1.91
CA ASP A 70 -5.28 13.27 -1.22
C ASP A 70 -6.06 12.42 -0.21
N ARG A 71 -6.39 11.16 -0.56
CA ARG A 71 -7.07 10.23 0.36
C ARG A 71 -6.19 9.85 1.55
N SER A 72 -4.89 9.60 1.34
CA SER A 72 -3.96 9.36 2.44
C SER A 72 -3.85 10.58 3.36
N HIS A 73 -3.83 11.78 2.79
CA HIS A 73 -3.86 13.03 3.55
C HIS A 73 -5.14 13.17 4.39
N GLN A 74 -6.31 12.86 3.82
CA GLN A 74 -7.57 12.85 4.56
C GLN A 74 -7.55 11.83 5.71
N GLY A 75 -6.94 10.65 5.51
CA GLY A 75 -6.75 9.66 6.57
C GLY A 75 -5.90 10.18 7.73
N ILE A 76 -4.83 10.92 7.43
CA ILE A 76 -4.00 11.60 8.44
C ILE A 76 -4.84 12.57 9.28
N LEU A 77 -5.59 13.47 8.63
CA LEU A 77 -6.42 14.45 9.33
C LEU A 77 -7.46 13.78 10.23
N LEU A 78 -8.13 12.74 9.73
CA LEU A 78 -9.12 11.99 10.50
C LEU A 78 -8.49 11.30 11.73
N LEU A 79 -7.29 10.73 11.60
CA LEU A 79 -6.60 10.15 12.76
C LEU A 79 -6.22 11.23 13.79
N LEU A 80 -5.80 12.41 13.35
CA LEU A 80 -5.53 13.52 14.27
C LEU A 80 -6.80 13.98 15.00
N ASP A 81 -7.94 14.05 14.30
CA ASP A 81 -9.25 14.41 14.88
C ASP A 81 -9.76 13.38 15.91
N LEU A 82 -9.37 12.11 15.78
CA LEU A 82 -9.73 11.04 16.72
C LEU A 82 -8.85 11.02 17.98
N LEU A 83 -7.68 11.69 17.97
CA LEU A 83 -6.72 11.63 19.08
C LEU A 83 -7.31 12.12 20.42
N PRO A 84 -8.10 13.21 20.47
CA PRO A 84 -8.74 13.65 21.70
C PRO A 84 -9.73 12.62 22.26
N LEU A 85 -10.37 11.82 21.41
CA LEU A 85 -11.29 10.76 21.84
C LEU A 85 -10.53 9.59 22.45
N ALA A 86 -9.40 9.20 21.86
CA ALA A 86 -8.54 8.16 22.40
C ALA A 86 -7.98 8.52 23.79
N GLN A 87 -7.68 9.80 24.03
CA GLN A 87 -7.18 10.28 25.32
C GLN A 87 -8.22 10.25 26.45
N ARG A 88 -9.52 10.18 26.13
CA ARG A 88 -10.61 10.10 27.13
C ARG A 88 -10.89 8.68 27.60
N ALA A 89 -10.29 7.67 26.97
CA ALA A 89 -10.44 6.28 27.37
C ALA A 89 -9.66 5.99 28.66
N ASP A 90 -9.88 4.80 29.25
CA ASP A 90 -9.04 4.34 30.35
C ASP A 90 -7.56 4.25 29.91
N PRO A 91 -6.58 4.37 30.83
CA PRO A 91 -5.17 4.49 30.48
C PRO A 91 -4.61 3.34 29.60
N ALA A 92 -5.09 2.10 29.80
CA ALA A 92 -4.64 0.95 29.04
C ALA A 92 -5.21 0.96 27.62
N THR A 93 -6.47 1.36 27.46
CA THR A 93 -7.09 1.54 26.15
C THR A 93 -6.52 2.75 25.42
N ALA A 94 -6.35 3.89 26.10
CA ALA A 94 -5.75 5.10 25.53
C ALA A 94 -4.35 4.81 24.97
N SER A 95 -3.50 4.10 25.73
CA SER A 95 -2.16 3.72 25.27
C SER A 95 -2.19 2.84 24.02
N ARG A 96 -3.09 1.85 23.95
CA ARG A 96 -3.25 0.97 22.79
C ARG A 96 -3.76 1.73 21.56
N LEU A 97 -4.75 2.61 21.74
CA LEU A 97 -5.31 3.43 20.68
C LEU A 97 -4.27 4.39 20.11
N VAL A 98 -3.57 5.14 20.97
CA VAL A 98 -2.51 6.07 20.55
C VAL A 98 -1.40 5.34 19.79
N ALA A 99 -0.96 4.16 20.27
CA ALA A 99 0.03 3.36 19.58
C ALA A 99 -0.46 2.87 18.20
N GLY A 100 -1.73 2.46 18.10
CA GLY A 100 -2.36 2.09 16.83
C GLY A 100 -2.45 3.25 15.85
N MET A 101 -2.91 4.41 16.33
CA MET A 101 -3.03 5.64 15.54
C MET A 101 -1.67 6.12 15.05
N ALA A 102 -0.63 6.06 15.87
CA ALA A 102 0.73 6.42 15.45
C ALA A 102 1.28 5.50 14.34
N ARG A 103 0.94 4.21 14.36
CA ARG A 103 1.29 3.29 13.26
C ARG A 103 0.53 3.64 11.97
N GLN A 104 -0.77 3.89 12.07
CA GLN A 104 -1.60 4.24 10.91
C GLN A 104 -1.21 5.60 10.32
N LEU A 105 -0.87 6.58 11.17
CA LEU A 105 -0.40 7.90 10.75
C LEU A 105 0.89 7.78 9.91
N ARG A 106 1.85 6.99 10.38
CA ARG A 106 3.09 6.71 9.64
C ARG A 106 2.79 6.07 8.29
N HIS A 107 1.93 5.05 8.28
CA HIS A 107 1.54 4.38 7.04
C HIS A 107 0.91 5.35 6.03
N HIS A 108 -0.05 6.18 6.45
CA HIS A 108 -0.64 7.17 5.56
C HIS A 108 0.36 8.23 5.08
N LEU A 109 1.32 8.65 5.92
CA LEU A 109 2.37 9.60 5.53
C LEU A 109 3.29 9.00 4.46
N GLU A 110 3.75 7.78 4.67
CA GLU A 110 4.57 7.05 3.70
C GLU A 110 3.82 6.86 2.39
N ASP A 111 2.55 6.42 2.44
CA ASP A 111 1.73 6.26 1.25
C ASP A 111 1.48 7.58 0.54
N GLN A 112 1.15 8.66 1.27
CA GLN A 112 0.97 9.99 0.66
C GLN A 112 2.22 10.41 -0.11
N GLN A 113 3.41 10.25 0.46
CA GLN A 113 4.68 10.60 -0.19
C GLN A 113 4.91 9.75 -1.46
N ARG A 114 4.65 8.44 -1.39
CA ARG A 114 4.83 7.53 -2.52
C ARG A 114 3.87 7.84 -3.66
N TRP A 115 2.60 8.10 -3.34
CA TRP A 115 1.59 8.50 -4.32
C TRP A 115 1.89 9.86 -4.94
N GLN A 116 2.40 10.81 -4.15
CA GLN A 116 2.82 12.11 -4.66
C GLN A 116 4.02 11.97 -5.63
N ALA A 117 5.04 11.22 -5.25
CA ALA A 117 6.20 10.96 -6.12
C ALA A 117 5.79 10.28 -7.43
N LEU A 118 4.84 9.34 -7.38
CA LEU A 118 4.31 8.69 -8.58
C LEU A 118 3.55 9.68 -9.48
N ALA A 119 2.75 10.58 -8.89
CA ALA A 119 2.06 11.62 -9.64
C ALA A 119 3.05 12.59 -10.29
N ASP A 120 4.08 13.02 -9.55
CA ASP A 120 5.11 13.93 -10.05
C ASP A 120 5.90 13.30 -11.22
N ASN A 121 6.26 12.02 -11.10
CA ASN A 121 6.94 11.29 -12.18
C ASN A 121 6.03 11.13 -13.41
N ALA A 122 4.75 10.80 -13.22
CA ALA A 122 3.80 10.70 -14.33
C ALA A 122 3.62 12.05 -15.06
N ALA A 123 3.54 13.16 -14.31
CA ALA A 123 3.50 14.51 -14.87
C ALA A 123 4.78 14.84 -15.63
N TYR A 124 5.95 14.53 -15.07
CA TYR A 124 7.23 14.75 -15.73
C TYR A 124 7.29 14.05 -17.09
N TYR A 125 6.94 12.76 -17.19
CA TYR A 125 6.97 12.04 -18.47
C TYR A 125 5.90 12.51 -19.46
N ARG A 126 4.73 12.90 -18.97
CA ARG A 126 3.67 13.51 -19.80
C ARG A 126 4.16 14.80 -20.45
N ASP A 127 4.89 15.62 -19.69
CA ASP A 127 5.35 16.94 -20.11
C ASP A 127 6.68 16.87 -20.89
N ASN A 128 7.45 15.78 -20.73
CA ASN A 128 8.75 15.54 -21.36
C ASN A 128 8.76 14.30 -22.27
N ARG A 129 7.87 14.25 -23.25
CA ARG A 129 7.67 13.08 -24.12
C ARG A 129 8.93 12.53 -24.79
N GLN A 130 9.83 13.40 -25.23
CA GLN A 130 11.10 12.99 -25.85
C GLN A 130 11.99 12.18 -24.88
N VAL A 131 11.92 12.48 -23.58
CA VAL A 131 12.63 11.73 -22.54
C VAL A 131 12.01 10.35 -22.37
N ALA A 132 10.67 10.26 -22.33
CA ALA A 132 9.94 8.99 -22.27
C ALA A 132 10.30 8.08 -23.46
N GLU A 133 10.25 8.61 -24.68
CA GLU A 133 10.56 7.86 -25.91
C GLU A 133 12.02 7.39 -25.94
N ARG A 134 12.96 8.22 -25.50
CA ARG A 134 14.38 7.85 -25.40
C ARG A 134 14.61 6.72 -24.40
N ILE A 135 13.96 6.76 -23.24
CA ILE A 135 14.05 5.73 -22.22
C ILE A 135 13.39 4.44 -22.72
N ALA A 136 12.19 4.50 -23.29
CA ALA A 136 11.50 3.36 -23.89
C ALA A 136 12.34 2.69 -24.99
N ALA A 137 12.97 3.46 -25.87
CA ALA A 137 13.85 2.94 -26.91
C ALA A 137 15.14 2.32 -26.36
N ARG A 138 15.67 2.83 -25.24
CA ARG A 138 16.81 2.21 -24.55
C ARG A 138 16.41 0.86 -23.94
N LEU A 139 15.25 0.79 -23.30
CA LEU A 139 14.72 -0.45 -22.71
C LEU A 139 14.47 -1.53 -23.76
N LEU A 140 13.84 -1.17 -24.88
CA LEU A 140 13.59 -2.11 -25.98
C LEU A 140 14.90 -2.74 -26.52
N ARG A 141 15.98 -1.97 -26.55
CA ARG A 141 17.31 -2.46 -26.98
C ARG A 141 18.00 -3.32 -25.94
N SER A 142 17.74 -3.10 -24.65
CA SER A 142 18.26 -3.95 -23.57
C SER A 142 17.55 -5.31 -23.55
N ASP A 143 16.23 -5.33 -23.74
CA ASP A 143 15.44 -6.57 -23.83
C ASP A 143 15.86 -7.44 -25.03
N GLN A 144 16.20 -6.82 -26.16
CA GLN A 144 16.67 -7.52 -27.36
C GLN A 144 18.11 -8.05 -27.28
N ARG A 145 18.91 -7.58 -26.31
CA ARG A 145 20.30 -8.04 -26.11
C ARG A 145 20.40 -9.32 -25.25
N LEU A 146 19.26 -9.87 -24.80
CA LEU A 146 19.18 -11.19 -24.18
C LEU A 146 18.64 -12.23 -25.19
N PRO A 147 19.51 -12.78 -26.06
CA PRO A 147 19.35 -14.19 -26.44
C PRO A 147 20.68 -14.98 -26.43
N HIS A 148 20.59 -16.24 -25.99
CA HIS A 148 21.56 -17.34 -26.18
C HIS A 148 22.91 -17.32 -25.44
N ALA A 149 22.90 -17.34 -24.11
CA ALA A 149 24.03 -17.87 -23.32
C ALA A 149 23.57 -18.92 -22.30
N ALA A 150 22.82 -19.91 -22.76
CA ALA A 150 22.55 -21.13 -22.02
C ALA A 150 22.36 -22.25 -23.04
N LEU A 151 23.47 -22.87 -23.43
CA LEU A 151 23.60 -24.24 -23.95
C LEU A 151 25.04 -24.35 -24.49
N HIS A 152 25.97 -24.72 -23.61
CA HIS A 152 27.12 -25.56 -23.91
C HIS A 152 27.63 -26.18 -22.61
#